data_AF-A0A931HSG8-F1
#
_entry.id   AF-A0A931HSG8-F1
#
_cell.length_a   1.000
_cell.length_b   1.000
_cell.length_c   1.000
_cell.angle_alpha   90.00
_cell.angle_beta   90.00
_cell.angle_gamma   90.00
#
_symmetry.space_group_name_H-M   'P 1'
#
loop_
_entity.id
_entity.type
_entity.pdbx_description
1 polymer ?
#
loop_
_entity_poly.entity_id
_entity_poly.type
_entity_poly.pdbx_seq_one_letter_code
_entity_poly.pdbx_strand_id
1 'polypeptide(L)'
;MPIIQVENLSKIFGKQAKKATKYLDEGLSKEEILEKTGNTVGVNRASFDVEEGEIFVIMGLSGSGKSTLVRLVNRLIEPTEGSVYIDGQDLAKMDSQNLRKVRREKLSMVFQKFALFPHRTILENAEFGLEVQGVNKEERKKRAKESLEMVGLGGYINQFPRQLSGGMQQRVGLARALANDPEVLLMDEAFSALDPLIRKEMQDELLELQETMKKTILFITHDLDEALRIGDRIALMKDGKIVQIGTPEEILVNPANDYVEKFVEDVDRSKVLTAEHIMKRPETVDIEKHGPRTALERMRKEGLSTIYVTDAKRNLHGYVTAEDVSEAAKKDVKELKGILRTDIPKASKDTSMNEIFELIHDAPVPVAVIEDGKLKGIIVKGAVIAALAGSEVNLNGSDS
;
A
#
# COMPACT_ATOMS: atom_id res chain seq x y z
N MET A 1 -7.86 -2.95 16.86
CA MET A 1 -9.02 -2.08 16.54
C MET A 1 -8.42 -0.91 15.80
N PRO A 2 -9.04 -0.46 14.71
CA PRO A 2 -8.47 0.60 13.89
C PRO A 2 -8.38 1.90 14.69
N ILE A 3 -7.27 2.62 14.53
CA ILE A 3 -7.05 3.92 15.18
C ILE A 3 -7.80 5.04 14.44
N ILE A 4 -7.98 4.92 13.12
CA ILE A 4 -8.87 5.77 12.34
C ILE A 4 -9.96 4.91 11.73
N GLN A 5 -11.22 5.31 11.88
CA GLN A 5 -12.34 4.70 11.18
C GLN A 5 -13.17 5.79 10.52
N VAL A 6 -13.44 5.63 9.23
CA VAL A 6 -14.21 6.57 8.42
C VAL A 6 -15.41 5.86 7.85
N GLU A 7 -16.61 6.40 8.08
CA GLU A 7 -17.87 5.78 7.68
C GLU A 7 -18.71 6.73 6.82
N ASN A 8 -18.94 6.35 5.56
CA ASN A 8 -19.80 7.04 4.60
C ASN A 8 -19.53 8.55 4.50
N LEU A 9 -18.27 8.96 4.67
CA LEU A 9 -17.89 10.35 4.79
C LEU A 9 -18.06 11.07 3.45
N SER A 10 -18.82 12.17 3.47
CA SER A 10 -19.13 12.94 2.28
C SER A 10 -18.91 14.43 2.51
N LYS A 11 -18.47 15.12 1.47
CA LYS A 11 -18.39 16.58 1.44
C LYS A 11 -18.87 17.13 0.12
N ILE A 12 -19.92 17.95 0.21
CA ILE A 12 -20.44 18.74 -0.90
C ILE A 12 -20.20 20.22 -0.60
N PHE A 13 -19.57 20.92 -1.54
CA PHE A 13 -19.34 22.36 -1.48
C PHE A 13 -20.44 23.10 -2.23
N GLY A 14 -20.96 24.17 -1.63
CA GLY A 14 -21.98 25.05 -2.22
C GLY A 14 -23.19 25.26 -1.30
N LYS A 15 -24.12 26.11 -1.75
CA LYS A 15 -25.25 26.59 -0.94
C LYS A 15 -26.39 25.57 -0.79
N GLN A 16 -26.47 24.57 -1.67
CA GLN A 16 -27.59 23.61 -1.72
C GLN A 16 -27.12 22.16 -1.50
N ALA A 17 -26.18 21.95 -0.57
CA ALA A 17 -25.61 20.63 -0.28
C ALA A 17 -26.67 19.53 -0.08
N LYS A 18 -27.75 19.81 0.67
CA LYS A 18 -28.85 18.85 0.89
C LYS A 18 -29.56 18.38 -0.40
N LYS A 19 -29.68 19.26 -1.40
CA LYS A 19 -30.29 18.91 -2.70
C LYS A 19 -29.33 18.05 -3.52
N ALA A 20 -28.05 18.40 -3.50
CA ALA A 20 -27.00 17.63 -4.16
C ALA A 20 -26.83 16.22 -3.55
N THR A 21 -27.02 16.05 -2.24
CA THR A 21 -27.04 14.72 -1.59
C THR A 21 -28.09 13.80 -2.21
N LYS A 22 -29.32 14.29 -2.48
CA LYS A 22 -30.36 13.47 -3.12
C LYS A 22 -29.95 12.98 -4.50
N TYR A 23 -29.25 13.81 -5.26
CA TYR A 23 -28.74 13.39 -6.57
C TYR A 23 -27.59 12.39 -6.46
N LEU A 24 -26.80 12.43 -5.38
CA LEU A 24 -25.84 11.36 -5.09
C LEU A 24 -26.55 10.03 -4.80
N ASP A 25 -27.68 10.06 -4.08
CA ASP A 25 -28.51 8.87 -3.84
C ASP A 25 -29.11 8.29 -5.12
N GLU A 26 -29.49 9.15 -6.06
CA GLU A 26 -29.98 8.78 -7.39
C GLU A 26 -28.86 8.29 -8.34
N GLY A 27 -27.59 8.31 -7.90
CA GLY A 27 -26.46 7.77 -8.65
C GLY A 27 -25.86 8.72 -9.68
N LEU A 28 -26.21 10.00 -9.67
CA LEU A 28 -25.69 10.98 -10.62
C LEU A 28 -24.18 11.19 -10.44
N SER A 29 -23.51 11.51 -11.55
CA SER A 29 -22.10 11.86 -11.55
C SER A 29 -21.83 13.21 -10.90
N LYS A 30 -20.57 13.46 -10.55
CA LYS A 30 -20.12 14.74 -9.98
C LYS A 30 -20.37 15.91 -10.94
N GLU A 31 -20.19 15.67 -12.24
CA GLU A 31 -20.41 16.64 -13.32
C GLU A 31 -21.90 16.96 -13.45
N GLU A 32 -22.76 15.94 -13.48
CA GLU A 32 -24.22 16.13 -13.57
C GLU A 32 -24.77 16.90 -12.37
N ILE A 33 -24.24 16.63 -11.16
CA ILE A 33 -24.62 17.36 -9.94
C ILE A 33 -24.17 18.81 -10.01
N LEU A 34 -22.95 19.06 -10.50
CA LEU A 34 -22.43 20.41 -10.68
C LEU A 34 -23.30 21.20 -11.67
N GLU A 35 -23.67 20.63 -12.80
CA GLU A 35 -24.54 21.27 -13.80
C GLU A 35 -25.95 21.54 -13.25
N LYS A 36 -26.56 20.58 -12.56
CA LYS A 36 -27.93 20.70 -12.05
C LYS A 36 -28.07 21.60 -10.83
N THR A 37 -27.02 21.76 -10.04
CA THR A 37 -27.13 22.40 -8.72
C THR A 37 -26.10 23.48 -8.44
N GLY A 38 -25.03 23.57 -9.24
CA GLY A 38 -23.88 24.43 -8.97
C GLY A 38 -23.06 24.00 -7.74
N ASN A 39 -23.27 22.79 -7.20
CA ASN A 39 -22.52 22.28 -6.05
C ASN A 39 -21.45 21.29 -6.52
N THR A 40 -20.26 21.37 -5.93
CA THR A 40 -19.14 20.47 -6.22
C THR A 40 -19.08 19.35 -5.18
N VAL A 41 -19.08 18.10 -5.64
CA VAL A 41 -18.84 16.94 -4.78
C VAL A 41 -17.34 16.79 -4.57
N GLY A 42 -16.87 17.00 -3.34
CA GLY A 42 -15.46 16.87 -2.97
C GLY A 42 -15.09 15.46 -2.53
N VAL A 43 -15.94 14.85 -1.71
CA VAL A 43 -15.83 13.46 -1.25
C VAL A 43 -17.23 12.85 -1.25
N ASN A 44 -17.35 11.60 -1.66
CA ASN A 44 -18.60 10.88 -1.81
C ASN A 44 -18.50 9.51 -1.12
N ARG A 45 -19.13 9.41 0.07
CA ARG A 45 -19.31 8.19 0.86
C ARG A 45 -18.03 7.36 1.02
N ALA A 46 -16.91 8.02 1.26
CA ALA A 46 -15.66 7.35 1.52
C ALA A 46 -15.78 6.56 2.84
N SER A 47 -15.40 5.29 2.81
CA SER A 47 -15.35 4.43 4.00
C SER A 47 -14.04 3.63 3.98
N PHE A 48 -13.31 3.67 5.09
CA PHE A 48 -12.06 2.93 5.28
C PHE A 48 -11.66 2.95 6.75
N ASP A 49 -10.75 2.07 7.09
CA ASP A 49 -10.09 1.96 8.38
C ASP A 49 -8.57 2.09 8.21
N VAL A 50 -7.91 2.52 9.29
CA VAL A 50 -6.45 2.54 9.40
C VAL A 50 -6.07 1.91 10.73
N GLU A 51 -5.19 0.92 10.68
CA GLU A 51 -4.67 0.21 11.84
C GLU A 51 -3.54 0.98 12.53
N GLU A 52 -3.28 0.62 13.78
CA GLU A 52 -2.19 1.22 14.56
C GLU A 52 -0.82 0.87 13.95
N GLY A 53 0.04 1.89 13.80
CA GLY A 53 1.33 1.76 13.17
C GLY A 53 1.30 1.68 11.65
N GLU A 54 0.14 1.62 10.99
CA GLU A 54 0.05 1.51 9.53
C GLU A 54 0.39 2.83 8.81
N ILE A 55 1.08 2.74 7.68
CA ILE A 55 1.15 3.80 6.66
C ILE A 55 0.04 3.55 5.63
N PHE A 56 -1.08 4.23 5.82
CA PHE A 56 -2.20 4.17 4.89
C PHE A 56 -2.11 5.32 3.88
N VAL A 57 -1.94 4.97 2.61
CA VAL A 57 -1.77 5.95 1.53
C VAL A 57 -3.10 6.21 0.84
N ILE A 58 -3.54 7.46 0.78
CA ILE A 58 -4.62 7.91 -0.08
C ILE A 58 -4.03 8.47 -1.36
N MET A 59 -4.35 7.81 -2.47
CA MET A 59 -3.79 8.11 -3.77
C MET A 59 -4.85 8.50 -4.79
N GLY A 60 -4.50 9.26 -5.82
CA GLY A 60 -5.36 9.59 -6.95
C GLY A 60 -4.95 10.89 -7.64
N LEU A 61 -5.60 11.20 -8.77
CA LEU A 61 -5.29 12.40 -9.55
C LEU A 61 -5.66 13.70 -8.83
N SER A 62 -5.18 14.83 -9.36
CA SER A 62 -5.63 16.15 -8.89
C SER A 62 -7.15 16.27 -9.04
N GLY A 63 -7.81 16.83 -8.02
CA GLY A 63 -9.27 16.99 -8.01
C GLY A 63 -10.08 15.76 -7.59
N SER A 64 -9.44 14.62 -7.28
CA SER A 64 -10.13 13.39 -6.84
C SER A 64 -10.66 13.43 -5.41
N GLY A 65 -10.33 14.45 -4.61
CA GLY A 65 -10.87 14.64 -3.26
C GLY A 65 -9.92 14.32 -2.10
N LYS A 66 -8.71 13.82 -2.35
CA LYS A 66 -7.73 13.38 -1.33
C LYS A 66 -7.49 14.42 -0.22
N SER A 67 -7.08 15.63 -0.60
CA SER A 67 -6.80 16.69 0.36
C SER A 67 -8.06 17.23 1.04
N THR A 68 -9.25 17.00 0.47
CA THR A 68 -10.51 17.24 1.19
C THR A 68 -10.73 16.15 2.23
N LEU A 69 -10.49 14.88 1.89
CA LEU A 69 -10.64 13.74 2.77
C LEU A 69 -9.78 13.86 4.04
N VAL A 70 -8.47 14.14 3.93
CA VAL A 70 -7.63 14.33 5.13
C VAL A 70 -8.08 15.50 5.99
N ARG A 71 -8.59 16.57 5.38
CA ARG A 71 -9.12 17.72 6.11
C ARG A 71 -10.44 17.39 6.78
N LEU A 72 -11.23 16.46 6.26
CA LEU A 72 -12.41 15.92 6.94
C LEU A 72 -12.00 15.01 8.10
N VAL A 73 -10.97 14.18 7.95
CA VAL A 73 -10.43 13.34 9.04
C VAL A 73 -9.97 14.20 10.20
N ASN A 74 -9.22 15.28 9.93
CA ASN A 74 -8.85 16.27 10.95
C ASN A 74 -10.02 17.19 11.35
N ARG A 75 -11.17 17.11 10.68
CA ARG A 75 -12.34 18.00 10.80
C ARG A 75 -12.03 19.50 10.59
N LEU A 76 -10.97 19.83 9.84
CA LEU A 76 -10.69 21.21 9.40
C LEU A 76 -11.78 21.72 8.45
N ILE A 77 -12.45 20.79 7.78
CA ILE A 77 -13.68 21.01 7.01
C ILE A 77 -14.76 20.17 7.69
N GLU A 78 -15.95 20.75 7.90
CA GLU A 78 -17.09 19.99 8.42
C GLU A 78 -17.63 19.04 7.35
N PRO A 79 -17.88 17.75 7.67
CA PRO A 79 -18.51 16.82 6.75
C PRO A 79 -19.95 17.25 6.42
N THR A 80 -20.40 16.90 5.22
CA THR A 80 -21.82 17.00 4.86
C THR A 80 -22.59 15.83 5.45
N GLU A 81 -22.01 14.63 5.38
CA GLU A 81 -22.56 13.37 5.94
C GLU A 81 -21.42 12.45 6.37
N GLY A 82 -21.76 11.44 7.17
CA GLY A 82 -20.83 10.41 7.65
C GLY A 82 -20.16 10.78 8.98
N SER A 83 -19.26 9.90 9.42
CA SER A 83 -18.60 10.00 10.71
C SER A 83 -17.12 9.64 10.59
N VAL A 84 -16.30 10.24 11.47
CA VAL A 84 -14.88 9.95 11.61
C VAL A 84 -14.63 9.62 13.07
N TYR A 85 -14.02 8.48 13.32
CA TYR A 85 -13.63 8.05 14.65
C TYR A 85 -12.10 8.04 14.74
N ILE A 86 -11.56 8.61 15.81
CA ILE A 86 -10.14 8.49 16.17
C ILE A 86 -10.08 7.82 17.53
N ASP A 87 -9.43 6.66 17.61
CA ASP A 87 -9.35 5.84 18.83
C ASP A 87 -10.77 5.58 19.42
N GLY A 88 -11.69 5.18 18.54
CA GLY A 88 -13.10 4.92 18.88
C GLY A 88 -13.97 6.16 19.18
N GLN A 89 -13.41 7.37 19.19
CA GLN A 89 -14.15 8.60 19.53
C GLN A 89 -14.67 9.30 18.27
N ASP A 90 -15.99 9.51 18.18
CA ASP A 90 -16.64 10.18 17.04
C ASP A 90 -16.36 11.69 17.02
N LEU A 91 -15.51 12.13 16.10
CA LEU A 91 -15.12 13.53 15.93
C LEU A 91 -16.26 14.42 15.44
N ALA A 92 -17.24 13.90 14.72
CA ALA A 92 -18.35 14.71 14.17
C ALA A 92 -19.28 15.20 15.29
N LYS A 93 -19.41 14.42 16.38
CA LYS A 93 -20.25 14.75 17.54
C LYS A 93 -19.55 15.60 18.61
N MET A 94 -18.23 15.77 18.51
CA MET A 94 -17.48 16.56 19.50
C MET A 94 -17.80 18.05 19.43
N ASP A 95 -17.83 18.68 20.59
CA ASP A 95 -17.78 20.14 20.67
C ASP A 95 -16.39 20.68 20.28
N SER A 96 -16.30 22.00 20.15
CA SER A 96 -15.06 22.67 19.74
C SER A 96 -13.89 22.53 20.73
N GLN A 97 -14.15 22.31 22.02
CA GLN A 97 -13.11 22.17 23.04
C GLN A 97 -12.49 20.77 22.98
N ASN A 98 -13.34 19.74 22.95
CA ASN A 98 -12.92 18.34 22.82
C ASN A 98 -12.21 18.09 21.49
N LEU A 99 -12.71 18.66 20.38
CA LEU A 99 -12.04 18.58 19.09
C LEU A 99 -10.64 19.20 19.12
N ARG A 100 -10.47 20.35 19.80
CA ARG A 100 -9.14 20.98 19.97
C ARG A 100 -8.21 20.13 20.81
N LYS A 101 -8.72 19.41 21.82
CA LYS A 101 -7.92 18.50 22.64
C LYS A 101 -7.38 17.34 21.79
N VAL A 102 -8.26 16.67 21.04
CA VAL A 102 -7.86 15.58 20.11
C VAL A 102 -6.80 16.06 19.11
N ARG A 103 -6.99 17.24 18.51
CA ARG A 103 -5.99 17.82 17.59
C ARG A 103 -4.66 18.20 18.21
N ARG A 104 -4.62 18.41 19.53
CA ARG A 104 -3.39 18.76 20.23
C ARG A 104 -2.64 17.51 20.64
N GLU A 105 -3.34 16.49 21.11
CA GLU A 105 -2.76 15.33 21.78
C GLU A 105 -2.62 14.12 20.85
N LYS A 106 -3.56 13.89 19.94
CA LYS A 106 -3.62 12.66 19.12
C LYS A 106 -3.23 12.86 17.66
N LEU A 107 -3.58 14.00 17.08
CA LEU A 107 -3.38 14.26 15.65
C LEU A 107 -2.27 15.29 15.43
N SER A 108 -1.52 15.13 14.34
CA SER A 108 -0.65 16.17 13.83
C SER A 108 -0.70 16.20 12.30
N MET A 109 -0.46 17.37 11.70
CA MET A 109 -0.60 17.56 10.26
C MET A 109 0.64 18.17 9.63
N VAL A 110 1.08 17.57 8.53
CA VAL A 110 2.16 18.04 7.67
C VAL A 110 1.52 18.46 6.33
N PHE A 111 1.77 19.71 5.93
CA PHE A 111 1.15 20.33 4.77
C PHE A 111 2.09 20.32 3.55
N GLN A 112 1.51 20.29 2.34
CA GLN A 112 2.22 20.39 1.07
C GLN A 112 3.17 21.59 0.97
N LYS A 113 2.68 22.78 1.31
CA LYS A 113 3.52 23.97 1.51
C LYS A 113 3.81 24.04 3.00
N PHE A 114 5.06 23.80 3.39
CA PHE A 114 5.66 23.65 4.74
C PHE A 114 4.93 24.30 5.93
N ALA A 115 4.20 25.40 5.68
CA ALA A 115 3.34 26.11 6.64
C ALA A 115 4.13 26.55 7.88
N LEU A 116 5.41 26.86 7.68
CA LEU A 116 6.29 27.38 8.72
C LEU A 116 6.03 28.87 8.91
N PHE A 117 6.10 29.32 10.16
CA PHE A 117 6.04 30.73 10.50
C PHE A 117 7.36 31.39 10.11
N PRO A 118 7.39 32.32 9.14
CA PRO A 118 8.64 32.88 8.61
C PRO A 118 9.33 33.84 9.59
N HIS A 119 8.60 34.33 10.59
CA HIS A 119 9.07 35.23 11.63
C HIS A 119 9.53 34.51 12.90
N ARG A 120 9.50 33.18 12.91
CA ARG A 120 10.00 32.32 13.99
C ARG A 120 11.21 31.53 13.50
N THR A 121 12.12 31.21 14.41
CA THR A 121 13.21 30.26 14.15
C THR A 121 12.66 28.85 13.92
N ILE A 122 13.49 27.92 13.43
CA ILE A 122 13.03 26.53 13.26
C ILE A 122 12.72 25.86 14.60
N LEU A 123 13.45 26.18 15.68
CA LEU A 123 13.15 25.69 17.03
C LEU A 123 11.78 26.20 17.50
N GLU A 124 11.50 27.49 17.32
CA GLU A 124 10.22 28.10 17.67
C GLU A 124 9.05 27.58 16.82
N ASN A 125 9.32 27.15 15.58
CA ASN A 125 8.34 26.45 14.75
C ASN A 125 8.06 25.05 15.30
N ALA A 126 9.12 24.32 15.68
CA ALA A 126 9.01 22.96 16.20
C ALA A 126 8.30 22.90 17.57
N GLU A 127 8.57 23.85 18.48
CA GLU A 127 7.92 23.89 19.81
C GLU A 127 6.50 24.48 19.79
N PHE A 128 6.01 24.99 18.66
CA PHE A 128 4.76 25.75 18.59
C PHE A 128 3.53 24.96 19.09
N GLY A 129 3.43 23.67 18.74
CA GLY A 129 2.30 22.84 19.19
C GLY A 129 2.28 22.69 20.72
N LEU A 130 3.45 22.47 21.32
CA LEU A 130 3.65 22.39 22.77
C LEU A 130 3.39 23.74 23.47
N GLU A 131 3.77 24.86 22.84
CA GLU A 131 3.42 26.21 23.30
C GLU A 131 1.89 26.39 23.40
N VAL A 132 1.15 25.96 22.37
CA VAL A 132 -0.33 26.03 22.33
C VAL A 132 -1.00 25.08 23.35
N GLN A 133 -0.34 23.98 23.69
CA GLN A 133 -0.77 23.06 24.75
C GLN A 133 -0.50 23.62 26.17
N GLY A 134 0.34 24.65 26.31
CA GLY A 134 0.71 25.20 27.62
C GLY A 134 1.85 24.44 28.32
N VAL A 135 2.64 23.66 27.57
CA VAL A 135 3.82 22.97 28.11
C VAL A 135 4.88 24.00 28.54
N ASN A 136 5.58 23.73 29.64
CA ASN A 136 6.64 24.60 30.16
C ASN A 136 7.72 24.89 29.11
N LYS A 137 8.25 26.11 29.11
CA LYS A 137 9.22 26.60 28.12
C LYS A 137 10.49 25.76 28.00
N GLU A 138 11.02 25.26 29.10
CA GLU A 138 12.23 24.43 29.07
C GLU A 138 11.93 23.06 28.44
N GLU A 139 10.81 22.44 28.84
CA GLU A 139 10.40 21.13 28.33
C GLU A 139 10.05 21.18 26.84
N ARG A 140 9.31 22.19 26.40
CA ARG A 140 8.96 22.32 24.98
C ARG A 140 10.19 22.52 24.09
N LYS A 141 11.18 23.29 24.55
CA LYS A 141 12.44 23.49 23.83
C LYS A 141 13.23 22.19 23.73
N LYS A 142 13.26 21.42 24.81
CA LYS A 142 13.93 20.12 24.86
C LYS A 142 13.32 19.16 23.82
N ARG A 143 12.01 18.93 23.87
CA ARG A 143 11.31 18.02 22.92
C ARG A 143 11.41 18.49 21.47
N ALA A 144 11.32 19.81 21.24
CA ALA A 144 11.50 20.39 19.90
C ALA A 144 12.93 20.19 19.38
N LYS A 145 13.94 20.32 20.24
CA LYS A 145 15.33 20.09 19.88
C LYS A 145 15.59 18.61 19.57
N GLU A 146 15.11 17.70 20.40
CA GLU A 146 15.17 16.26 20.15
C GLU A 146 14.52 15.90 18.81
N SER A 147 13.35 16.48 18.51
CA SER A 147 12.67 16.27 17.23
C SER A 147 13.43 16.82 16.03
N LEU A 148 14.09 17.97 16.19
CA LEU A 148 14.95 18.54 15.15
C LEU A 148 16.24 17.72 14.97
N GLU A 149 16.78 17.14 16.04
CA GLU A 149 17.93 16.24 15.98
C GLU A 149 17.58 14.95 15.23
N MET A 150 16.39 14.36 15.47
CA MET A 150 15.91 13.16 14.77
C MET A 150 15.81 13.34 13.24
N VAL A 151 15.44 14.53 12.77
CA VAL A 151 15.37 14.84 11.33
C VAL A 151 16.67 15.45 10.78
N GLY A 152 17.78 15.39 11.53
CA GLY A 152 19.09 15.87 11.08
C GLY A 152 19.30 17.39 11.08
N LEU A 153 18.46 18.15 11.79
CA LEU A 153 18.50 19.63 11.85
C LEU A 153 19.01 20.21 13.18
N GLY A 154 19.61 19.39 14.06
CA GLY A 154 20.11 19.83 15.36
C GLY A 154 21.11 21.00 15.33
N GLY A 155 21.90 21.12 14.25
CA GLY A 155 22.84 22.24 14.05
C GLY A 155 22.21 23.55 13.56
N TYR A 156 20.94 23.53 13.14
CA TYR A 156 20.28 24.63 12.43
C TYR A 156 19.23 25.34 13.30
N ILE A 157 19.09 24.97 14.58
CA ILE A 157 17.95 25.34 15.46
C ILE A 157 17.59 26.83 15.51
N ASN A 158 18.59 27.72 15.37
CA ASN A 158 18.42 29.17 15.45
C ASN A 158 18.19 29.85 14.09
N GLN A 159 18.16 29.09 12.99
CA GLN A 159 17.91 29.64 11.66
C GLN A 159 16.42 29.91 11.43
N PHE A 160 16.13 30.77 10.47
CA PHE A 160 14.78 31.05 10.00
C PHE A 160 14.44 30.23 8.76
N PRO A 161 13.16 29.88 8.51
CA PRO A 161 12.75 29.07 7.35
C PRO A 161 13.30 29.55 6.01
N ARG A 162 13.39 30.86 5.80
CA ARG A 162 13.93 31.48 4.57
C ARG A 162 15.41 31.18 4.29
N GLN A 163 16.14 30.69 5.28
CA GLN A 163 17.57 30.34 5.18
C GLN A 163 17.78 28.87 4.83
N LEU A 164 16.70 28.09 4.70
CA LEU A 164 16.73 26.65 4.51
C LEU A 164 16.29 26.27 3.09
N SER A 165 16.81 25.13 2.60
CA SER A 165 16.30 24.49 1.38
C SER A 165 14.87 23.97 1.59
N GLY A 166 14.16 23.63 0.50
CA GLY A 166 12.81 23.06 0.58
C GLY A 166 12.75 21.77 1.41
N GLY A 167 13.71 20.86 1.22
CA GLY A 167 13.82 19.63 2.02
C GLY A 167 14.00 19.89 3.50
N MET A 168 14.88 20.84 3.86
CA MET A 168 15.07 21.25 5.25
C MET A 168 13.80 21.87 5.84
N GLN A 169 13.07 22.70 5.08
CA GLN A 169 11.78 23.23 5.55
C GLN A 169 10.75 22.12 5.78
N GLN A 170 10.73 21.08 4.94
CA GLN A 170 9.88 19.91 5.13
C GLN A 170 10.23 19.16 6.42
N ARG A 171 11.52 18.93 6.67
CA ARG A 171 12.03 18.33 7.92
C ARG A 171 11.63 19.13 9.15
N VAL A 172 11.66 20.46 9.10
CA VAL A 172 11.13 21.28 10.20
C VAL A 172 9.63 21.06 10.40
N GLY A 173 8.86 20.96 9.31
CA GLY A 173 7.43 20.65 9.35
C GLY A 173 7.14 19.30 10.00
N LEU A 174 7.94 18.28 9.67
CA LEU A 174 7.88 16.94 10.26
C LEU A 174 8.30 16.96 11.74
N ALA A 175 9.43 17.59 12.07
CA ALA A 175 9.88 17.74 13.46
C ALA A 175 8.85 18.47 14.34
N ARG A 176 8.20 19.52 13.81
CA ARG A 176 7.08 20.19 14.49
C ARG A 176 5.92 19.22 14.74
N ALA A 177 5.63 18.34 13.78
CA ALA A 177 4.56 17.38 13.92
C ALA A 177 4.89 16.33 14.99
N LEU A 178 6.13 15.82 14.99
CA LEU A 178 6.65 14.81 15.90
C LEU A 178 6.89 15.33 17.33
N ALA A 179 7.23 16.61 17.51
CA ALA A 179 7.47 17.19 18.84
C ALA A 179 6.25 17.11 19.76
N ASN A 180 5.04 17.05 19.19
CA ASN A 180 3.80 16.86 19.95
C ASN A 180 3.55 15.39 20.34
N ASP A 181 4.36 14.47 19.84
CA ASP A 181 4.23 13.02 20.03
C ASP A 181 2.83 12.48 19.70
N PRO A 182 2.31 12.78 18.50
CA PRO A 182 0.95 12.39 18.11
C PRO A 182 0.84 10.87 17.96
N GLU A 183 -0.38 10.34 18.06
CA GLU A 183 -0.68 8.96 17.69
C GLU A 183 -0.83 8.81 16.16
N VAL A 184 -1.36 9.84 15.50
CA VAL A 184 -1.64 9.88 14.06
C VAL A 184 -0.99 11.09 13.39
N LEU A 185 -0.23 10.83 12.33
CA LEU A 185 0.35 11.82 11.42
C LEU A 185 -0.46 11.89 10.12
N LEU A 186 -0.98 13.08 9.82
CA LEU A 186 -1.71 13.37 8.58
C LEU A 186 -0.79 14.13 7.62
N MET A 187 -0.47 13.56 6.46
CA MET A 187 0.47 14.15 5.50
C MET A 187 -0.23 14.45 4.17
N ASP A 188 -0.39 15.72 3.82
CA ASP A 188 -1.07 16.16 2.59
C ASP A 188 -0.03 16.56 1.51
N GLU A 189 0.30 15.65 0.59
CA GLU A 189 1.28 15.82 -0.50
C GLU A 189 2.63 16.38 -0.03
N ALA A 190 3.07 15.89 1.13
CA ALA A 190 4.20 16.41 1.89
C ALA A 190 5.53 16.42 1.10
N PHE A 191 5.73 15.50 0.17
CA PHE A 191 6.99 15.39 -0.58
C PHE A 191 6.89 15.83 -2.05
N SER A 192 5.70 16.26 -2.49
CA SER A 192 5.43 16.63 -3.89
C SER A 192 6.26 17.82 -4.40
N ALA A 193 6.63 18.75 -3.51
CA ALA A 193 7.41 19.93 -3.85
C ALA A 193 8.93 19.71 -3.83
N LEU A 194 9.39 18.49 -3.51
CA LEU A 194 10.80 18.14 -3.37
C LEU A 194 11.35 17.56 -4.68
N ASP A 195 12.63 17.81 -4.93
CA ASP A 195 13.37 17.15 -6.00
C ASP A 195 13.47 15.62 -5.75
N PRO A 196 13.68 14.80 -6.78
CA PRO A 196 13.61 13.34 -6.65
C PRO A 196 14.60 12.74 -5.64
N LEU A 197 15.81 13.31 -5.49
CA LEU A 197 16.81 12.78 -4.58
C LEU A 197 16.40 13.04 -3.13
N ILE A 198 16.04 14.29 -2.82
CA ILE A 198 15.58 14.67 -1.49
C ILE A 198 14.25 13.99 -1.15
N ARG A 199 13.35 13.81 -2.12
CA ARG A 199 12.11 13.04 -1.92
C ARG A 199 12.42 11.62 -1.44
N LYS A 200 13.34 10.93 -2.11
CA LYS A 200 13.76 9.57 -1.74
C LYS A 200 14.35 9.53 -0.32
N GLU A 201 15.24 10.47 0.01
CA GLU A 201 15.83 10.58 1.34
C GLU A 201 14.76 10.81 2.43
N MET A 202 13.80 11.69 2.17
CA MET A 202 12.68 11.95 3.10
C MET A 202 11.73 10.77 3.28
N GLN A 203 11.54 9.95 2.23
CA GLN A 203 10.75 8.73 2.31
C GLN A 203 11.47 7.68 3.17
N ASP A 204 12.78 7.52 3.00
CA ASP A 204 13.59 6.61 3.81
C ASP A 204 13.56 7.02 5.30
N GLU A 205 13.72 8.31 5.58
CA GLU A 205 13.57 8.84 6.95
C GLU A 205 12.17 8.59 7.53
N LEU A 206 11.11 8.73 6.73
CA LEU A 206 9.74 8.48 7.19
C LEU A 206 9.54 7.00 7.57
N LEU A 207 10.09 6.08 6.78
CA LEU A 207 10.05 4.64 7.05
C LEU A 207 10.82 4.29 8.32
N GLU A 208 12.03 4.82 8.50
CA GLU A 208 12.83 4.63 9.72
C GLU A 208 12.10 5.17 10.97
N LEU A 209 11.46 6.33 10.85
CA LEU A 209 10.66 6.95 11.91
C LEU A 209 9.43 6.10 12.25
N GLN A 210 8.71 5.60 11.24
CA GLN A 210 7.57 4.71 11.47
C GLN A 210 8.02 3.40 12.13
N GLU A 211 9.16 2.84 11.71
CA GLU A 211 9.66 1.59 12.28
C GLU A 211 10.02 1.75 13.77
N THR A 212 10.65 2.87 14.11
CA THR A 212 11.12 3.19 15.46
C THR A 212 10.00 3.64 16.39
N MET A 213 9.09 4.50 15.91
CA MET A 213 8.08 5.15 16.74
C MET A 213 6.69 4.52 16.63
N LYS A 214 6.47 3.61 15.67
CA LYS A 214 5.19 2.93 15.39
C LYS A 214 4.00 3.90 15.31
N LYS A 215 4.22 5.06 14.71
CA LYS A 215 3.16 6.06 14.49
C LYS A 215 2.30 5.66 13.31
N THR A 216 0.98 5.85 13.43
CA THR A 216 0.08 5.69 12.28
C THR A 216 0.18 6.90 11.37
N ILE A 217 0.30 6.67 10.06
CA ILE A 217 0.47 7.72 9.06
C ILE A 217 -0.65 7.61 8.04
N LEU A 218 -1.45 8.68 7.91
CA LEU A 218 -2.36 8.86 6.77
C LEU A 218 -1.66 9.75 5.74
N PHE A 219 -1.13 9.13 4.69
CA PHE A 219 -0.28 9.80 3.70
C PHE A 219 -1.06 10.07 2.41
N ILE A 220 -0.99 11.28 1.86
CA ILE A 220 -1.59 11.61 0.56
C ILE A 220 -0.51 11.86 -0.46
N THR A 221 -0.67 11.22 -1.62
CA THR A 221 0.15 11.49 -2.80
C THR A 221 -0.64 11.36 -4.10
N HIS A 222 -0.05 11.88 -5.17
CA HIS A 222 -0.45 11.62 -6.54
C HIS A 222 0.59 10.79 -7.31
N ASP A 223 1.73 10.45 -6.67
CA ASP A 223 2.84 9.69 -7.22
C ASP A 223 2.75 8.22 -6.81
N LEU A 224 2.69 7.31 -7.79
CA LEU A 224 2.40 5.90 -7.54
C LEU A 224 3.63 5.17 -7.00
N ASP A 225 4.82 5.53 -7.49
CA ASP A 225 6.07 4.99 -6.98
C ASP A 225 6.24 5.34 -5.50
N GLU A 226 5.80 6.53 -5.10
CA GLU A 226 5.78 6.93 -3.70
C GLU A 226 4.80 6.07 -2.88
N ALA A 227 3.57 5.89 -3.37
CA ALA A 227 2.56 5.09 -2.67
C ALA A 227 3.00 3.63 -2.51
N LEU A 228 3.55 3.02 -3.57
CA LEU A 228 4.03 1.64 -3.56
C LEU A 228 5.25 1.44 -2.67
N ARG A 229 6.08 2.48 -2.51
CA ARG A 229 7.30 2.38 -1.72
C ARG A 229 7.05 2.47 -0.22
N ILE A 230 6.14 3.34 0.24
CA ILE A 230 5.95 3.60 1.67
C ILE A 230 4.65 3.06 2.24
N GLY A 231 3.67 2.74 1.40
CA GLY A 231 2.33 2.37 1.85
C GLY A 231 2.22 0.91 2.23
N ASP A 232 1.68 0.63 3.41
CA ASP A 232 1.25 -0.71 3.80
C ASP A 232 -0.07 -1.07 3.09
N ARG A 233 -0.99 -0.09 3.01
CA ARG A 233 -2.22 -0.15 2.20
C ARG A 233 -2.43 1.14 1.44
N ILE A 234 -3.00 1.02 0.24
CA ILE A 234 -3.26 2.13 -0.66
C ILE A 234 -4.76 2.18 -0.94
N ALA A 235 -5.37 3.33 -0.69
CA ALA A 235 -6.71 3.68 -1.14
C ALA A 235 -6.63 4.58 -2.38
N LEU A 236 -7.02 4.04 -3.54
CA LEU A 236 -7.14 4.81 -4.77
C LEU A 236 -8.46 5.58 -4.77
N MET A 237 -8.40 6.87 -5.10
CA MET A 237 -9.54 7.78 -5.17
C MET A 237 -9.73 8.36 -6.56
N LYS A 238 -10.99 8.34 -7.02
CA LYS A 238 -11.45 8.96 -8.26
C LYS A 238 -12.78 9.67 -8.01
N ASP A 239 -12.90 10.92 -8.47
CA ASP A 239 -14.15 11.68 -8.44
C ASP A 239 -14.82 11.76 -7.06
N GLY A 240 -14.02 11.82 -5.99
CA GLY A 240 -14.48 11.86 -4.60
C GLY A 240 -14.79 10.50 -3.98
N LYS A 241 -14.73 9.41 -4.75
CA LYS A 241 -14.96 8.04 -4.27
C LYS A 241 -13.65 7.29 -4.09
N ILE A 242 -13.62 6.38 -3.14
CA ILE A 242 -12.58 5.34 -3.09
C ILE A 242 -12.97 4.26 -4.09
N VAL A 243 -12.06 3.92 -5.00
CA VAL A 243 -12.29 2.93 -6.06
C VAL A 243 -11.72 1.55 -5.72
N GLN A 244 -10.62 1.50 -4.97
CA GLN A 244 -9.98 0.28 -4.51
C GLN A 244 -9.15 0.58 -3.26
N ILE A 245 -9.14 -0.36 -2.33
CA ILE A 245 -8.21 -0.40 -1.19
C ILE A 245 -7.52 -1.76 -1.24
N GLY A 246 -6.20 -1.79 -1.13
CA GLY A 246 -5.44 -3.03 -1.07
C GLY A 246 -3.98 -2.77 -0.73
N THR A 247 -3.22 -3.85 -0.57
CA THR A 247 -1.75 -3.74 -0.47
C THR A 247 -1.16 -3.28 -1.81
N PRO A 248 0.07 -2.74 -1.84
CA PRO A 248 0.76 -2.41 -3.09
C PRO A 248 0.68 -3.52 -4.15
N GLU A 249 0.83 -4.78 -3.73
CA GLU A 249 0.81 -5.95 -4.61
C GLU A 249 -0.60 -6.24 -5.13
N GLU A 250 -1.63 -6.15 -4.29
CA GLU A 250 -3.03 -6.32 -4.72
C GLU A 250 -3.44 -5.27 -5.75
N ILE A 251 -3.00 -4.01 -5.57
CA ILE A 251 -3.25 -2.92 -6.53
C ILE A 251 -2.60 -3.22 -7.90
N LEU A 252 -1.41 -3.82 -7.92
CA LEU A 252 -0.68 -4.14 -9.16
C LEU A 252 -1.16 -5.41 -9.85
N VAL A 253 -1.52 -6.44 -9.08
CA VAL A 253 -1.87 -7.77 -9.61
C VAL A 253 -3.35 -7.87 -9.95
N ASN A 254 -4.22 -7.25 -9.15
CA ASN A 254 -5.67 -7.35 -9.29
C ASN A 254 -6.32 -5.96 -9.30
N PRO A 255 -6.12 -5.15 -10.35
CA PRO A 255 -6.78 -3.86 -10.48
C PRO A 255 -8.31 -4.04 -10.54
N ALA A 256 -9.05 -3.27 -9.74
CA ALA A 256 -10.50 -3.45 -9.59
C ALA A 256 -11.32 -2.97 -10.81
N ASN A 257 -10.74 -2.15 -11.69
CA ASN A 257 -11.37 -1.63 -12.90
C ASN A 257 -10.33 -0.99 -13.84
N ASP A 258 -10.74 -0.68 -15.07
CA ASP A 258 -9.92 -0.05 -16.12
C ASP A 258 -9.23 1.26 -15.68
N TYR A 259 -9.81 2.00 -14.72
CA TYR A 259 -9.16 3.21 -14.22
C TYR A 259 -7.96 2.86 -13.35
N VAL A 260 -8.07 1.84 -12.49
CA VAL A 260 -6.93 1.37 -11.67
C VAL A 260 -5.87 0.74 -12.57
N GLU A 261 -6.28 -0.07 -13.55
CA GLU A 261 -5.36 -0.72 -14.49
C GLU A 261 -4.50 0.30 -15.25
N LYS A 262 -5.12 1.33 -15.83
CA LYS A 262 -4.41 2.44 -16.48
C LYS A 262 -3.49 3.21 -15.54
N PHE A 263 -3.83 3.23 -14.25
CA PHE A 263 -3.05 3.95 -13.26
C PHE A 263 -1.75 3.21 -12.92
N VAL A 264 -1.73 1.88 -13.02
CA VAL A 264 -0.59 1.01 -12.69
C VAL A 264 0.20 0.53 -13.91
N GLU A 265 -0.15 0.99 -15.11
CA GLU A 265 0.40 0.51 -16.40
C GLU A 265 1.92 0.76 -16.52
N ASP A 266 2.37 1.97 -16.17
CA ASP A 266 3.76 2.40 -16.33
C ASP A 266 4.67 2.07 -15.11
N VAL A 267 4.17 1.30 -14.14
CA VAL A 267 4.93 0.97 -12.93
C VAL A 267 5.89 -0.18 -13.20
N ASP A 268 7.12 -0.02 -12.68
CA ASP A 268 8.08 -1.10 -12.61
C ASP A 268 7.69 -2.13 -11.52
N ARG A 269 6.86 -3.10 -11.92
CA ARG A 269 6.33 -4.16 -11.05
C ARG A 269 7.42 -5.07 -10.47
N SER A 270 8.63 -5.09 -11.06
CA SER A 270 9.73 -5.94 -10.60
C SER A 270 10.26 -5.57 -9.21
N LYS A 271 10.00 -4.32 -8.77
CA LYS A 271 10.42 -3.81 -7.46
C LYS A 271 9.48 -4.19 -6.32
N VAL A 272 8.25 -4.56 -6.65
CA VAL A 272 7.17 -4.78 -5.67
C VAL A 272 6.80 -6.25 -5.61
N LEU A 273 6.74 -6.92 -6.76
CA LEU A 273 6.32 -8.32 -6.83
C LEU A 273 7.44 -9.29 -6.45
N THR A 274 7.05 -10.42 -5.88
CA THR A 274 7.92 -11.55 -5.52
C THR A 274 7.32 -12.86 -6.02
N ALA A 275 8.05 -13.96 -5.84
CA ALA A 275 7.59 -15.31 -6.16
C ALA A 275 6.21 -15.63 -5.58
N GLU A 276 5.94 -15.22 -4.33
CA GLU A 276 4.66 -15.45 -3.66
C GLU A 276 3.47 -14.83 -4.40
N HIS A 277 3.66 -13.66 -5.01
CA HIS A 277 2.59 -12.90 -5.65
C HIS A 277 2.16 -13.47 -7.01
N ILE A 278 3.06 -14.18 -7.70
CA ILE A 278 2.81 -14.70 -9.05
C ILE A 278 2.77 -16.23 -9.11
N MET A 279 3.04 -16.92 -8.00
CA MET A 279 2.98 -18.37 -7.95
C MET A 279 1.53 -18.85 -8.03
N LYS A 280 1.34 -19.99 -8.68
CA LYS A 280 0.08 -20.72 -8.68
C LYS A 280 0.20 -22.02 -7.91
N ARG A 281 -0.95 -22.56 -7.52
CA ARG A 281 -1.02 -23.86 -6.87
C ARG A 281 -0.46 -24.95 -7.81
N PRO A 282 0.44 -25.82 -7.34
CA PRO A 282 1.02 -26.85 -8.17
C PRO A 282 0.14 -28.09 -8.23
N GLU A 283 0.09 -28.71 -9.40
CA GLU A 283 -0.37 -30.08 -9.55
C GLU A 283 0.80 -31.04 -9.23
N THR A 284 0.54 -32.02 -8.36
CA THR A 284 1.57 -32.95 -7.89
C THR A 284 1.06 -34.39 -7.88
N VAL A 285 1.98 -35.35 -7.74
CA VAL A 285 1.71 -36.74 -7.39
C VAL A 285 2.53 -37.16 -6.18
N ASP A 286 1.92 -37.94 -5.30
CA ASP A 286 2.57 -38.57 -4.15
C ASP A 286 3.47 -39.75 -4.59
N ILE A 287 4.75 -39.72 -4.21
CA ILE A 287 5.77 -40.70 -4.59
C ILE A 287 5.50 -42.12 -4.07
N GLU A 288 4.82 -42.24 -2.93
CA GLU A 288 4.55 -43.55 -2.30
C GLU A 288 3.19 -44.11 -2.72
N LYS A 289 2.24 -43.24 -3.06
CA LYS A 289 0.86 -43.64 -3.38
C LYS A 289 0.56 -43.75 -4.86
N HIS A 290 1.28 -43.03 -5.70
CA HIS A 290 0.96 -42.97 -7.13
C HIS A 290 2.09 -43.55 -7.98
N GLY A 291 1.70 -44.33 -8.99
CA GLY A 291 2.58 -44.85 -10.02
C GLY A 291 2.48 -44.08 -11.34
N PRO A 292 3.22 -44.50 -12.37
CA PRO A 292 3.22 -43.86 -13.69
C PRO A 292 1.83 -43.65 -14.32
N ARG A 293 0.92 -44.64 -14.22
CA ARG A 293 -0.44 -44.51 -14.81
C ARG A 293 -1.22 -43.33 -14.23
N THR A 294 -1.19 -43.16 -12.90
CA THR A 294 -1.90 -42.07 -12.20
C THR A 294 -1.28 -40.71 -12.54
N ALA A 295 0.05 -40.64 -12.64
CA ALA A 295 0.72 -39.41 -13.06
C ALA A 295 0.34 -39.00 -14.49
N LEU A 296 0.30 -39.96 -15.42
CA LEU A 296 -0.11 -39.69 -16.81
C LEU A 296 -1.58 -39.26 -16.92
N GLU A 297 -2.46 -39.87 -16.13
CA GLU A 297 -3.87 -39.49 -16.08
C GLU A 297 -4.06 -38.06 -15.57
N ARG A 298 -3.37 -37.67 -14.50
CA ARG A 298 -3.39 -36.28 -13.99
C ARG A 298 -2.83 -35.31 -15.01
N MET A 299 -1.68 -35.61 -15.60
CA MET A 299 -1.10 -34.78 -16.67
C MET A 299 -2.08 -34.59 -17.83
N ARG A 300 -2.77 -35.65 -18.27
CA ARG A 300 -3.75 -35.56 -19.36
C ARG A 300 -4.97 -34.72 -18.97
N LYS A 301 -5.47 -34.89 -17.75
CA LYS A 301 -6.63 -34.15 -17.23
C LYS A 301 -6.34 -32.65 -17.14
N GLU A 302 -5.13 -32.29 -16.72
CA GLU A 302 -4.71 -30.91 -16.47
C GLU A 302 -3.93 -30.30 -17.65
N GLY A 303 -3.74 -31.03 -18.75
CA GLY A 303 -3.03 -30.57 -19.94
C GLY A 303 -1.52 -30.32 -19.74
N LEU A 304 -0.87 -31.06 -18.84
CA LEU A 304 0.53 -30.86 -18.45
C LEU A 304 1.48 -31.81 -19.17
N SER A 305 2.68 -31.31 -19.53
CA SER A 305 3.78 -32.13 -20.06
C SER A 305 4.73 -32.66 -18.97
N THR A 306 4.69 -32.05 -17.79
CA THR A 306 5.47 -32.43 -16.61
C THR A 306 4.63 -32.31 -15.34
N ILE A 307 4.98 -33.06 -14.29
CA ILE A 307 4.29 -33.00 -13.00
C ILE A 307 5.30 -33.16 -11.87
N TYR A 308 5.06 -32.43 -10.78
CA TYR A 308 5.90 -32.50 -9.60
C TYR A 308 5.59 -33.74 -8.76
N VAL A 309 6.63 -34.35 -8.19
CA VAL A 309 6.52 -35.51 -7.31
C VAL A 309 6.86 -35.09 -5.90
N THR A 310 5.90 -35.28 -4.99
CA THR A 310 6.01 -34.92 -3.57
C THR A 310 5.73 -36.12 -2.66
N ASP A 311 5.96 -36.00 -1.36
CA ASP A 311 5.42 -36.94 -0.36
C ASP A 311 4.09 -36.44 0.22
N ALA A 312 3.53 -37.20 1.17
CA ALA A 312 2.31 -36.82 1.90
C ALA A 312 2.44 -35.53 2.72
N LYS A 313 3.67 -35.09 3.04
CA LYS A 313 3.98 -33.84 3.75
C LYS A 313 4.27 -32.68 2.80
N ARG A 314 4.13 -32.89 1.48
CA ARG A 314 4.44 -31.95 0.38
C ARG A 314 5.93 -31.63 0.23
N ASN A 315 6.82 -32.47 0.74
CA ASN A 315 8.25 -32.34 0.45
C ASN A 315 8.50 -32.66 -1.02
N LEU A 316 9.28 -31.82 -1.70
CA LEU A 316 9.56 -31.98 -3.13
C LEU A 316 10.67 -33.01 -3.34
N HIS A 317 10.39 -34.07 -4.10
CA HIS A 317 11.36 -35.12 -4.44
C HIS A 317 11.92 -34.99 -5.87
N GLY A 318 11.16 -34.42 -6.80
CA GLY A 318 11.56 -34.32 -8.19
C GLY A 318 10.37 -33.98 -9.09
N TYR A 319 10.57 -34.14 -10.39
CA TYR A 319 9.50 -34.10 -11.39
C TYR A 319 9.65 -35.28 -12.34
N VAL A 320 8.57 -35.57 -13.07
CA VAL A 320 8.56 -36.56 -14.14
C VAL A 320 7.93 -35.95 -15.39
N THR A 321 8.36 -36.41 -16.56
CA THR A 321 7.82 -35.96 -17.86
C THR A 321 6.75 -36.92 -18.37
N ALA A 322 5.83 -36.44 -19.20
CA ALA A 322 4.81 -37.27 -19.82
C ALA A 322 5.42 -38.42 -20.66
N GLU A 323 6.60 -38.19 -21.26
CA GLU A 323 7.35 -39.19 -22.02
C GLU A 323 7.87 -40.31 -21.10
N ASP A 324 8.62 -39.96 -20.05
CA ASP A 324 9.20 -40.93 -19.11
C ASP A 324 8.09 -41.78 -18.45
N VAL A 325 6.99 -41.14 -18.07
CA VAL A 325 5.84 -41.77 -17.43
C VAL A 325 5.08 -42.69 -18.40
N SER A 326 4.92 -42.29 -19.66
CA SER A 326 4.28 -43.11 -20.70
C SER A 326 5.08 -44.38 -20.98
N GLU A 327 6.41 -44.28 -21.07
CA GLU A 327 7.28 -45.45 -21.22
C GLU A 327 7.24 -46.39 -20.01
N ALA A 328 7.33 -45.83 -18.80
CA ALA A 328 7.26 -46.58 -17.56
C ALA A 328 5.92 -47.33 -17.43
N ALA A 329 4.81 -46.69 -17.82
CA ALA A 329 3.48 -47.30 -17.81
C ALA A 329 3.34 -48.47 -18.81
N LYS A 330 4.00 -48.40 -19.99
CA LYS A 330 4.04 -49.50 -20.97
C LYS A 330 4.85 -50.69 -20.46
N LYS A 331 5.90 -50.43 -19.68
CA LYS A 331 6.76 -51.44 -19.05
C LYS A 331 6.19 -51.98 -17.71
N ASP A 332 4.95 -51.61 -17.37
CA ASP A 332 4.24 -51.97 -16.13
C ASP A 332 5.03 -51.63 -14.84
N VAL A 333 5.84 -50.56 -14.89
CA VAL A 333 6.57 -50.04 -13.73
C VAL A 333 5.56 -49.47 -12.72
N LYS A 334 5.72 -49.84 -11.45
CA LYS A 334 4.79 -49.44 -10.38
C LYS A 334 5.20 -48.16 -9.66
N GLU A 335 6.48 -47.83 -9.65
CA GLU A 335 7.04 -46.72 -8.86
C GLU A 335 7.58 -45.60 -9.75
N LEU A 336 7.49 -44.36 -9.27
CA LEU A 336 8.03 -43.19 -9.97
C LEU A 336 9.54 -43.00 -9.72
N LYS A 337 10.11 -43.63 -8.68
CA LYS A 337 11.48 -43.36 -8.20
C LYS A 337 12.56 -43.53 -9.27
N GLY A 338 12.40 -44.51 -10.16
CA GLY A 338 13.36 -44.82 -11.22
C GLY A 338 13.36 -43.85 -12.40
N ILE A 339 12.38 -42.95 -12.49
CA ILE A 339 12.23 -41.97 -13.58
C ILE A 339 12.22 -40.52 -13.08
N LEU A 340 12.56 -40.30 -11.80
CA LEU A 340 12.61 -38.97 -11.21
C LEU A 340 13.76 -38.15 -11.78
N ARG A 341 13.44 -36.90 -12.12
CA ARG A 341 14.40 -35.85 -12.42
C ARG A 341 14.45 -34.84 -11.27
N THR A 342 15.64 -34.37 -10.90
CA THR A 342 15.87 -33.55 -9.70
C THR A 342 16.45 -32.16 -9.99
N ASP A 343 16.72 -31.86 -11.25
CA ASP A 343 17.15 -30.58 -11.82
C ASP A 343 15.98 -29.57 -11.83
N ILE A 344 15.51 -29.21 -10.63
CA ILE A 344 14.39 -28.29 -10.45
C ILE A 344 14.95 -26.93 -10.03
N PRO A 345 14.66 -25.85 -10.79
CA PRO A 345 14.93 -24.50 -10.31
C PRO A 345 14.00 -24.20 -9.14
N LYS A 346 14.56 -23.69 -8.05
CA LYS A 346 13.86 -23.42 -6.79
C LYS A 346 13.97 -21.95 -6.44
N ALA A 347 12.89 -21.41 -5.90
CA ALA A 347 12.82 -20.08 -5.33
C ALA A 347 12.18 -20.16 -3.94
N SER A 348 12.48 -19.20 -3.07
CA SER A 348 11.70 -18.92 -1.87
C SER A 348 10.51 -18.01 -2.23
N LYS A 349 9.64 -17.72 -1.26
CA LYS A 349 8.47 -16.85 -1.48
C LYS A 349 8.83 -15.38 -1.73
N ASP A 350 9.90 -14.93 -1.09
CA ASP A 350 10.45 -13.58 -1.14
C ASP A 350 11.42 -13.37 -2.31
N THR A 351 11.69 -14.40 -3.13
CA THR A 351 12.56 -14.28 -4.30
C THR A 351 12.05 -13.20 -5.25
N SER A 352 12.96 -12.33 -5.71
CA SER A 352 12.65 -11.20 -6.57
C SER A 352 12.28 -11.62 -8.00
N MET A 353 11.51 -10.78 -8.68
CA MET A 353 11.11 -11.02 -10.08
C MET A 353 12.31 -11.19 -11.04
N ASN A 354 13.37 -10.41 -10.83
CA ASN A 354 14.57 -10.48 -11.67
C ASN A 354 15.29 -11.82 -11.50
N GLU A 355 15.43 -12.29 -10.27
CA GLU A 355 16.03 -13.59 -9.98
C GLU A 355 15.18 -14.74 -10.53
N ILE A 356 13.84 -14.65 -10.41
CA ILE A 356 12.94 -15.65 -11.01
C ILE A 356 13.06 -15.66 -12.54
N PHE A 357 13.19 -14.50 -13.17
CA PHE A 357 13.36 -14.39 -14.62
C PHE A 357 14.65 -15.08 -15.09
N GLU A 358 15.75 -14.89 -14.35
CA GLU A 358 17.02 -15.59 -14.60
C GLU A 358 16.87 -17.11 -14.43
N LEU A 359 16.21 -17.56 -13.36
CA LEU A 359 15.97 -18.98 -13.09
C LEU A 359 15.13 -19.66 -14.19
N ILE A 360 14.19 -18.94 -14.80
CA ILE A 360 13.29 -19.48 -15.83
C ILE A 360 13.94 -19.58 -17.21
N HIS A 361 14.99 -18.81 -17.50
CA HIS A 361 15.54 -18.67 -18.85
C HIS A 361 15.85 -20.04 -19.50
N ASP A 362 16.54 -20.91 -18.78
CA ASP A 362 16.98 -22.24 -19.25
C ASP A 362 16.29 -23.40 -18.53
N ALA A 363 15.23 -23.13 -17.77
CA ALA A 363 14.56 -24.13 -16.95
C ALA A 363 13.71 -25.11 -17.79
N PRO A 364 13.88 -26.44 -17.60
CA PRO A 364 13.05 -27.44 -18.27
C PRO A 364 11.63 -27.52 -17.69
N VAL A 365 11.40 -26.96 -16.50
CA VAL A 365 10.14 -26.99 -15.76
C VAL A 365 9.84 -25.65 -15.07
N PRO A 366 8.58 -25.36 -14.70
CA PRO A 366 8.22 -24.17 -13.93
C PRO A 366 9.04 -24.04 -12.64
N VAL A 367 9.38 -22.85 -12.17
CA VAL A 367 10.15 -22.69 -10.91
C VAL A 367 9.33 -23.17 -9.72
N ALA A 368 9.92 -23.99 -8.87
CA ALA A 368 9.28 -24.49 -7.65
C ALA A 368 9.49 -23.51 -6.49
N VAL A 369 8.40 -23.00 -5.92
CA VAL A 369 8.46 -22.14 -4.72
C VAL A 369 8.45 -23.03 -3.48
N ILE A 370 9.55 -23.01 -2.73
CA ILE A 370 9.81 -23.88 -1.59
C ILE A 370 9.91 -23.06 -0.30
N GLU A 371 9.26 -23.56 0.75
CA GLU A 371 9.34 -23.01 2.11
C GLU A 371 9.41 -24.19 3.09
N ASP A 372 10.42 -24.22 3.96
CA ASP A 372 10.70 -25.33 4.89
C ASP A 372 10.76 -26.71 4.21
N GLY A 373 11.34 -26.77 3.01
CA GLY A 373 11.44 -28.00 2.21
C GLY A 373 10.13 -28.44 1.53
N LYS A 374 9.03 -27.71 1.72
CA LYS A 374 7.71 -28.02 1.17
C LYS A 374 7.42 -27.21 -0.08
N LEU A 375 6.82 -27.86 -1.08
CA LEU A 375 6.34 -27.19 -2.29
C LEU A 375 5.08 -26.37 -2.00
N LYS A 376 5.21 -25.04 -2.01
CA LYS A 376 4.10 -24.10 -1.80
C LYS A 376 3.42 -23.71 -3.09
N GLY A 377 4.19 -23.42 -4.13
CA GLY A 377 3.71 -22.93 -5.41
C GLY A 377 4.62 -23.30 -6.57
N ILE A 378 4.16 -23.02 -7.78
CA ILE A 378 5.00 -23.05 -8.99
C ILE A 378 4.83 -21.75 -9.77
N ILE A 379 5.89 -21.34 -10.45
CA ILE A 379 5.91 -20.16 -11.31
C ILE A 379 6.20 -20.59 -12.74
N VAL A 380 5.26 -20.33 -13.63
CA VAL A 380 5.40 -20.61 -15.06
C VAL A 380 5.97 -19.40 -15.79
N LYS A 381 6.70 -19.63 -16.88
CA LYS A 381 7.32 -18.56 -17.68
C LYS A 381 6.33 -17.48 -18.12
N GLY A 382 5.12 -17.88 -18.52
CA GLY A 382 4.06 -16.94 -18.89
C GLY A 382 3.63 -16.00 -17.75
N ALA A 383 3.63 -16.48 -16.51
CA ALA A 383 3.27 -15.68 -15.34
C ALA A 383 4.31 -14.56 -15.10
N VAL A 384 5.60 -14.88 -15.21
CA VAL A 384 6.68 -13.89 -15.06
C VAL A 384 6.61 -12.86 -16.17
N ILE A 385 6.48 -13.30 -17.43
CA ILE A 385 6.45 -12.39 -18.58
C ILE A 385 5.29 -11.42 -18.46
N ALA A 386 4.09 -11.90 -18.16
CA ALA A 386 2.93 -11.03 -18.08
C ALA A 386 2.91 -10.17 -16.81
N ALA A 387 3.43 -10.65 -15.68
CA ALA A 387 3.68 -9.81 -14.51
C ALA A 387 4.66 -8.66 -14.81
N LEU A 388 5.69 -8.90 -15.63
CA LEU A 388 6.63 -7.85 -16.08
C LEU A 388 6.07 -6.96 -17.20
N ALA A 389 5.19 -7.50 -18.06
CA ALA A 389 4.56 -6.77 -19.16
C ALA A 389 3.31 -5.99 -18.74
N GLY A 390 2.90 -6.08 -17.48
CA GLY A 390 1.76 -5.37 -16.92
C GLY A 390 0.39 -5.93 -17.31
N SER A 391 0.33 -7.09 -17.97
CA SER A 391 -0.91 -7.71 -18.46
C SER A 391 -1.54 -8.62 -17.40
N GLU A 392 -2.87 -8.67 -17.32
CA GLU A 392 -3.56 -9.67 -16.51
C GLU A 392 -3.12 -11.08 -16.89
N VAL A 393 -2.72 -11.86 -15.89
CA VAL A 393 -2.68 -13.32 -16.03
C VAL A 393 -3.79 -13.85 -15.17
N ASN A 394 -4.83 -14.38 -15.79
CA ASN A 394 -5.72 -15.32 -15.12
C ASN A 394 -4.89 -16.58 -14.76
N LEU A 395 -4.21 -16.52 -13.61
CA LEU A 395 -3.33 -17.59 -13.12
C LEU A 395 -4.12 -18.83 -12.70
N ASN A 396 -5.41 -18.64 -12.42
CA ASN A 396 -6.39 -19.67 -12.11
C ASN A 396 -7.40 -19.66 -13.24
N GLY A 397 -7.28 -20.58 -14.19
CA GLY A 397 -8.29 -20.75 -15.24
C GLY A 397 -9.65 -21.05 -14.61
N SER A 398 -10.46 -20.02 -14.47
CA SER A 398 -11.91 -20.11 -14.35
C SER A 398 -12.50 -19.10 -15.32
N ASP A 399 -12.41 -19.43 -16.61
CA ASP A 399 -13.36 -18.88 -17.58
C ASP A 399 -14.74 -19.41 -17.18
N SER A 400 -15.63 -18.49 -16.82
CA SER A 400 -17.08 -18.72 -16.77
C SER A 400 -17.64 -18.80 -18.18
#